data_AF-A0A7J4LHH5-F1
#
_entry.id   AF-A0A7J4LHH5-F1
#
_cell.length_a   1.000
_cell.length_b   1.000
_cell.length_c   1.000
_cell.angle_alpha   90.00
_cell.angle_beta   90.00
_cell.angle_gamma   90.00
#
_symmetry.space_group_name_H-M   'P 1'
#
loop_
_entity.id
_entity.type
_entity.pdbx_description
1 polymer ?
#
loop_
_entity_poly.entity_id
_entity_poly.type
_entity_poly.pdbx_seq_one_letter_code
_entity_poly.pdbx_strand_id
1 'polypeptide(L)'
;MAKKNNNPIINFCNNKAAQIFSLDMIFAAAVFIIILLGIGFAWDHNREKLALTEQRNDAAIVARNMMNSLMETEGNPSNWTRFNAAAFNKTNIKSLGLVKTFSINKYDSHKKIGALALGKNGPGFLSADKILTLYTDYESYYNESKDILGLDRRYDYEIAFQLGENFTSYGFLGTSIIAYTYANGFATDGDASNFGIRAYLEENNVPFTNYGSDWQSLISNIDDYETVIFEDPHLDDNDLTAQQQDALRSWVNSGGIYFQKEHGRMIEIFNISTNDAGTSTGTVVKTDPYLTNLQINETMRFSKGYRISKADGGLVTLVQHESGHTEIGYLDYGSGRVYYIPDTEGNIEFANGTEKFNNTRIALTLPKPISNATFGYPPQNASNVVVVQRRAYLDDNREINVTLRVWQRCEGVTC
;
A
#
# COMPACT_ATOMS: atom_id res chain seq x y z
N MET A 1 73.67 43.06 -97.93
CA MET A 1 74.48 42.94 -96.70
C MET A 1 73.56 42.41 -95.60
N ALA A 2 73.69 41.12 -95.30
CA ALA A 2 74.30 40.58 -94.06
C ALA A 2 73.32 40.69 -92.87
N LYS A 3 73.02 39.66 -92.08
CA LYS A 3 73.74 38.41 -91.80
C LYS A 3 72.74 37.43 -91.15
N LYS A 4 72.92 36.14 -91.46
CA LYS A 4 72.25 34.96 -90.92
C LYS A 4 72.94 34.52 -89.61
N ASN A 5 72.19 34.01 -88.62
CA ASN A 5 72.57 32.95 -87.66
C ASN A 5 71.42 32.74 -86.64
N ASN A 6 70.66 31.64 -86.66
CA ASN A 6 70.94 30.25 -86.23
C ASN A 6 70.65 30.00 -84.72
N ASN A 7 69.47 29.40 -84.44
CA ASN A 7 69.07 28.28 -83.52
C ASN A 7 69.77 28.06 -82.15
N PRO A 8 69.18 27.36 -81.14
CA PRO A 8 68.05 26.40 -81.18
C PRO A 8 67.03 26.45 -79.99
N ILE A 9 65.91 25.72 -80.19
CA ILE A 9 65.18 24.82 -79.24
C ILE A 9 65.12 25.24 -77.76
N ILE A 10 63.90 25.44 -77.24
CA ILE A 10 63.31 24.58 -76.20
C ILE A 10 61.79 24.56 -76.45
N ASN A 11 61.30 23.41 -76.95
CA ASN A 11 59.94 22.99 -76.69
C ASN A 11 59.83 22.85 -75.17
N PHE A 12 59.37 23.87 -74.47
CA PHE A 12 58.80 23.65 -73.16
C PHE A 12 57.50 22.92 -73.45
N CYS A 13 57.54 21.60 -73.29
CA CYS A 13 56.37 20.81 -73.04
C CYS A 13 55.43 21.64 -72.19
N ASN A 14 54.29 22.03 -72.76
CA ASN A 14 53.12 22.33 -71.95
C ASN A 14 52.87 21.03 -71.18
N ASN A 15 53.45 20.95 -69.99
CA ASN A 15 52.97 20.08 -68.94
C ASN A 15 51.54 20.54 -68.66
N LYS A 16 50.58 20.09 -69.47
CA LYS A 16 49.28 19.69 -68.97
C LYS A 16 49.47 18.40 -68.15
N ALA A 17 50.36 18.45 -67.17
CA ALA A 17 50.33 17.55 -66.05
C ALA A 17 49.35 18.19 -65.05
N ALA A 18 48.38 17.41 -64.58
CA ALA A 18 47.30 17.79 -63.67
C ALA A 18 46.05 18.47 -64.26
N GLN A 19 45.44 17.88 -65.30
CA GLN A 19 43.98 17.88 -65.42
C GLN A 19 43.50 16.44 -65.58
N ILE A 20 43.70 15.63 -64.53
CA ILE A 20 43.02 14.34 -64.33
C ILE A 20 42.10 14.49 -63.13
N PHE A 21 41.16 15.41 -63.23
CA PHE A 21 39.89 15.28 -62.53
C PHE A 21 38.84 15.49 -63.61
N SER A 22 38.40 14.38 -64.21
CA SER A 22 37.22 14.43 -65.07
C SER A 22 36.05 14.91 -64.21
N LEU A 23 35.20 15.76 -64.77
CA LEU A 23 33.93 16.18 -64.17
C LEU A 23 33.15 14.95 -63.64
N ASP A 24 33.26 13.82 -64.33
CA ASP A 24 32.69 12.53 -63.95
C ASP A 24 33.19 12.01 -62.60
N MET A 25 34.47 12.22 -62.24
CA MET A 25 35.00 11.85 -60.92
C MET A 25 34.38 12.69 -59.80
N ILE A 26 34.12 13.98 -60.05
CA ILE A 26 33.46 14.87 -59.10
C ILE A 26 32.00 14.47 -58.92
N PHE A 27 31.28 14.20 -60.02
CA PHE A 27 29.91 13.71 -59.96
C PHE A 27 29.80 12.35 -59.25
N ALA A 28 30.70 11.41 -59.55
CA ALA A 28 30.74 10.12 -58.87
C ALA A 28 31.01 10.27 -57.36
N ALA A 29 31.94 11.14 -56.96
CA ALA A 29 32.22 11.43 -55.56
C ALA A 29 31.02 12.08 -54.84
N ALA A 30 30.32 13.01 -55.49
CA ALA A 30 29.12 13.64 -54.93
C ALA A 30 27.98 12.62 -54.72
N VAL A 31 27.71 11.77 -55.71
CA VAL A 31 26.72 10.68 -55.59
C VAL A 31 27.12 9.70 -54.48
N PHE A 32 28.40 9.36 -54.38
CA PHE A 32 28.91 8.49 -53.33
C PHE A 32 28.73 9.09 -51.93
N ILE A 33 29.00 10.39 -51.76
CA ILE A 33 28.74 11.10 -50.49
C ILE A 33 27.26 11.08 -50.13
N ILE A 34 26.36 11.31 -51.09
CA ILE A 34 24.90 11.26 -50.85
C ILE A 34 24.48 9.85 -50.41
N ILE A 35 25.00 8.81 -51.07
CA ILE A 35 24.72 7.41 -50.69
C ILE A 35 25.24 7.14 -49.28
N LEU A 36 26.47 7.58 -48.94
CA LEU A 36 27.03 7.43 -47.60
C LEU A 36 26.20 8.14 -46.52
N LEU A 37 25.75 9.37 -46.79
CA LEU A 37 24.86 10.10 -45.88
C LEU A 37 23.52 9.37 -45.71
N GLY A 38 22.95 8.84 -46.81
CA GLY A 38 21.73 8.04 -46.77
C GLY A 38 21.88 6.76 -45.95
N ILE A 39 23.02 6.05 -46.10
CA ILE A 39 23.34 4.87 -45.30
C ILE A 39 23.53 5.24 -43.83
N GLY A 40 24.24 6.33 -43.53
CA GLY A 40 24.43 6.83 -42.17
C GLY A 40 23.11 7.10 -41.47
N PHE A 41 22.21 7.86 -42.12
CA PHE A 41 20.88 8.14 -41.58
C PHE A 41 20.03 6.87 -41.38
N ALA A 42 20.06 5.95 -42.35
CA ALA A 42 19.33 4.68 -42.25
C ALA A 42 19.90 3.79 -41.12
N TRP A 43 21.22 3.81 -40.91
CA TRP A 43 21.89 3.08 -39.84
C TRP A 43 21.47 3.61 -38.47
N ASP A 44 21.53 4.93 -38.28
CA ASP A 44 21.15 5.57 -37.02
C ASP A 44 19.67 5.30 -36.70
N HIS A 45 18.77 5.45 -37.68
CA HIS A 45 17.35 5.14 -37.52
C HIS A 45 17.10 3.68 -37.13
N ASN A 46 17.78 2.72 -37.79
CA ASN A 46 17.62 1.30 -37.47
C ASN A 46 18.17 0.96 -36.09
N ARG A 47 19.28 1.57 -35.68
CA ARG A 47 19.88 1.38 -34.36
C ARG A 47 18.98 1.91 -33.26
N GLU A 48 18.40 3.10 -33.42
CA GLU A 48 17.42 3.66 -32.49
C GLU A 48 16.19 2.77 -32.38
N LYS A 49 15.66 2.31 -33.52
CA LYS A 49 14.50 1.40 -33.54
C LYS A 49 14.78 0.07 -32.84
N LEU A 50 15.98 -0.50 -33.02
CA LEU A 50 16.38 -1.74 -32.34
C LEU A 50 16.45 -1.51 -30.82
N ALA A 51 17.11 -0.44 -30.38
CA ALA A 51 17.23 -0.09 -28.97
C ALA A 51 15.86 0.11 -28.29
N LEU A 52 14.93 0.82 -28.94
CA LEU A 52 13.56 0.99 -28.44
C LEU A 52 12.80 -0.33 -28.34
N THR A 53 13.03 -1.25 -29.28
CA THR A 53 12.39 -2.57 -29.29
C THR A 53 12.92 -3.44 -28.14
N GLU A 54 14.24 -3.45 -27.91
CA GLU A 54 14.86 -4.16 -26.78
C GLU A 54 14.38 -3.61 -25.44
N GLN A 55 14.38 -2.29 -25.27
CA GLN A 55 13.84 -1.62 -24.08
C GLN A 55 12.39 -2.01 -23.80
N ARG A 56 11.54 -2.01 -24.83
CA ARG A 56 10.14 -2.43 -24.69
C ARG A 56 9.99 -3.90 -24.31
N ASN A 57 10.84 -4.78 -24.84
CA ASN A 57 10.83 -6.20 -24.49
C ASN A 57 11.26 -6.42 -23.04
N ASP A 58 12.29 -5.74 -22.58
CA ASP A 58 12.76 -5.81 -21.19
C ASP A 58 11.70 -5.31 -20.21
N ALA A 59 11.11 -4.14 -20.47
CA ALA A 59 9.99 -3.61 -19.68
C ALA A 59 8.80 -4.58 -19.67
N ALA A 60 8.56 -5.31 -20.76
CA ALA A 60 7.48 -6.28 -20.85
C ALA A 60 7.74 -7.54 -20.01
N ILE A 61 8.99 -8.01 -19.95
CA ILE A 61 9.39 -9.12 -19.07
C ILE A 61 9.24 -8.71 -17.61
N VAL A 62 9.74 -7.52 -17.26
CA VAL A 62 9.63 -6.94 -15.92
C VAL A 62 8.18 -6.81 -15.48
N ALA A 63 7.32 -6.20 -16.31
CA ALA A 63 5.90 -6.03 -16.00
C ALA A 63 5.17 -7.37 -15.79
N ARG A 64 5.47 -8.39 -16.61
CA ARG A 64 4.86 -9.73 -16.45
C ARG A 64 5.31 -10.40 -15.16
N ASN A 65 6.60 -10.37 -14.86
CA ASN A 65 7.13 -10.98 -13.64
C ASN A 65 6.59 -10.30 -12.39
N MET A 66 6.50 -8.96 -12.41
CA MET A 66 5.90 -8.18 -11.34
C MET A 66 4.43 -8.52 -11.15
N MET A 67 3.65 -8.54 -12.23
CA MET A 67 2.24 -8.92 -12.17
C MET A 67 2.07 -10.33 -11.62
N ASN A 68 2.87 -11.29 -12.07
CA ASN A 68 2.79 -12.66 -11.56
C ASN A 68 3.18 -12.75 -10.07
N SER A 69 4.24 -12.06 -9.64
CA SER A 69 4.62 -12.02 -8.21
C SER A 69 3.47 -11.50 -7.35
N LEU A 70 2.83 -10.41 -7.76
CA LEU A 70 1.71 -9.81 -7.04
C LEU A 70 0.46 -10.71 -7.05
N MET A 71 0.13 -11.30 -8.20
CA MET A 71 -1.16 -11.97 -8.42
C MET A 71 -1.16 -13.46 -8.10
N GLU A 72 0.01 -14.10 -8.07
CA GLU A 72 0.15 -15.56 -7.93
C GLU A 72 0.82 -15.97 -6.61
N THR A 73 1.33 -15.02 -5.83
CA THR A 73 2.03 -15.32 -4.56
C THR A 73 1.42 -14.59 -3.37
N GLU A 74 1.54 -15.19 -2.18
CA GLU A 74 1.15 -14.57 -0.91
C GLU A 74 2.18 -13.51 -0.44
N GLY A 75 3.35 -13.44 -1.07
CA GLY A 75 4.48 -12.64 -0.61
C GLY A 75 5.27 -13.33 0.51
N ASN A 76 6.32 -12.68 0.99
CA ASN A 76 7.15 -13.18 2.09
C ASN A 76 7.60 -12.02 3.00
N PRO A 77 7.16 -12.00 4.27
CA PRO A 77 6.23 -12.96 4.87
C PRO A 77 4.85 -12.88 4.23
N SER A 78 4.02 -13.91 4.43
CA SER A 78 2.67 -13.98 3.86
C SER A 78 1.75 -12.86 4.35
N ASN A 79 2.09 -12.19 5.46
CA ASN A 79 1.35 -11.06 6.00
C ASN A 79 2.23 -9.82 6.22
N TRP A 80 2.67 -9.21 5.12
CA TRP A 80 3.55 -8.05 5.15
C TRP A 80 2.84 -6.71 5.47
N THR A 81 1.51 -6.70 5.62
CA THR A 81 0.74 -5.49 5.95
C THR A 81 0.89 -5.07 7.42
N ARG A 82 1.54 -5.89 8.25
CA ARG A 82 1.71 -5.64 9.69
C ARG A 82 2.95 -4.84 10.05
N PHE A 83 3.76 -4.47 9.06
CA PHE A 83 4.99 -3.74 9.32
C PHE A 83 4.73 -2.24 9.42
N ASN A 84 5.40 -1.58 10.37
CA ASN A 84 5.44 -0.12 10.41
C ASN A 84 6.33 0.44 9.29
N ALA A 85 6.32 1.77 9.11
CA ALA A 85 7.08 2.44 8.06
C ALA A 85 8.58 2.09 8.04
N ALA A 86 9.20 2.03 9.21
CA ALA A 86 10.62 1.68 9.31
C ALA A 86 10.89 0.19 8.97
N ALA A 87 9.89 -0.68 9.14
CA ALA A 87 9.99 -2.10 8.90
C ALA A 87 9.56 -2.52 7.48
N PHE A 88 8.95 -1.64 6.69
CA PHE A 88 8.59 -1.91 5.28
C PHE A 88 9.83 -1.80 4.38
N ASN A 89 10.68 -2.83 4.39
CA ASN A 89 11.93 -2.84 3.63
C ASN A 89 12.30 -4.26 3.18
N LYS A 90 13.30 -4.37 2.28
CA LYS A 90 13.74 -5.64 1.68
C LYS A 90 14.30 -6.67 2.68
N THR A 91 14.73 -6.23 3.86
CA THR A 91 15.23 -7.13 4.91
C THR A 91 14.09 -7.89 5.56
N ASN A 92 12.96 -7.22 5.81
CA ASN A 92 11.79 -7.80 6.46
C ASN A 92 10.79 -8.39 5.45
N ILE A 93 10.66 -7.77 4.28
CA ILE A 93 9.78 -8.19 3.20
C ILE A 93 10.65 -8.61 2.02
N LYS A 94 10.77 -9.92 1.82
CA LYS A 94 11.59 -10.49 0.74
C LYS A 94 10.90 -10.41 -0.62
N SER A 95 9.57 -10.41 -0.63
CA SER A 95 8.75 -10.33 -1.85
C SER A 95 7.34 -9.84 -1.54
N LEU A 96 6.79 -8.96 -2.38
CA LEU A 96 5.38 -8.58 -2.33
C LEU A 96 4.53 -9.58 -3.13
N GLY A 97 3.42 -9.96 -2.52
CA GLY A 97 2.39 -10.81 -3.10
C GLY A 97 1.04 -10.49 -2.48
N LEU A 98 -0.01 -10.44 -3.29
CA LEU A 98 -1.34 -10.01 -2.92
C LEU A 98 -2.28 -11.18 -2.70
N VAL A 99 -1.89 -12.42 -3.01
CA VAL A 99 -2.75 -13.58 -2.79
C VAL A 99 -3.06 -13.72 -1.30
N LYS A 100 -4.32 -14.02 -0.99
CA LYS A 100 -4.79 -14.30 0.36
C LYS A 100 -4.01 -15.46 0.94
N THR A 101 -3.53 -15.29 2.16
CA THR A 101 -2.89 -16.35 2.93
C THR A 101 -3.96 -17.33 3.38
N PHE A 102 -3.91 -18.56 2.87
CA PHE A 102 -4.79 -19.63 3.36
C PHE A 102 -4.06 -20.36 4.48
N SER A 103 -4.39 -20.04 5.73
CA SER A 103 -3.92 -20.79 6.89
C SER A 103 -4.39 -22.24 6.80
N ILE A 104 -3.68 -23.20 7.40
CA ILE A 104 -4.05 -24.64 7.37
C ILE A 104 -5.25 -24.92 8.31
N ASN A 105 -6.13 -23.95 8.55
CA ASN A 105 -7.36 -24.19 9.29
C ASN A 105 -8.44 -24.79 8.38
N LYS A 106 -9.29 -25.63 8.97
CA LYS A 106 -10.26 -26.50 8.27
C LYS A 106 -11.20 -25.73 7.33
N TYR A 107 -11.56 -24.49 7.68
CA TYR A 107 -12.40 -23.60 6.86
C TYR A 107 -11.68 -23.02 5.61
N ASP A 108 -10.37 -22.79 5.70
CA ASP A 108 -9.54 -22.35 4.57
C ASP A 108 -9.24 -23.49 3.59
N SER A 109 -9.24 -24.75 4.05
CA SER A 109 -8.91 -25.90 3.18
C SER A 109 -9.86 -26.08 2.00
N HIS A 110 -11.17 -25.83 2.18
CA HIS A 110 -12.15 -25.93 1.09
C HIS A 110 -12.04 -24.77 0.11
N LYS A 111 -11.81 -23.54 0.61
CA LYS A 111 -11.55 -22.36 -0.24
C LYS A 111 -10.22 -22.50 -0.98
N LYS A 112 -9.20 -23.07 -0.35
CA LYS A 112 -7.89 -23.40 -0.94
C LYS A 112 -8.01 -24.47 -2.03
N ILE A 113 -8.80 -25.51 -1.85
CA ILE A 113 -9.05 -26.53 -2.89
C ILE A 113 -9.78 -25.90 -4.09
N GLY A 114 -10.77 -25.02 -3.85
CA GLY A 114 -11.42 -24.23 -4.90
C GLY A 114 -10.45 -23.31 -5.64
N ALA A 115 -9.61 -22.57 -4.91
CA ALA A 115 -8.59 -21.68 -5.45
C ALA A 115 -7.51 -22.43 -6.25
N LEU A 116 -7.01 -23.56 -5.75
CA LEU A 116 -6.02 -24.41 -6.43
C LEU A 116 -6.60 -25.12 -7.66
N ALA A 117 -7.88 -25.51 -7.64
CA ALA A 117 -8.57 -26.08 -8.78
C ALA A 117 -8.77 -25.06 -9.92
N LEU A 118 -8.94 -23.78 -9.58
CA LEU A 118 -8.94 -22.66 -10.53
C LEU A 118 -7.51 -22.25 -10.94
N GLY A 119 -6.52 -22.49 -10.10
CA GLY A 119 -5.11 -22.06 -10.23
C GLY A 119 -4.30 -22.71 -11.34
N LYS A 120 -4.83 -23.67 -12.11
CA LYS A 120 -4.13 -24.17 -13.31
C LYS A 120 -4.16 -23.18 -14.48
N ASN A 121 -5.00 -22.15 -14.45
CA ASN A 121 -5.03 -21.03 -15.42
C ASN A 121 -5.78 -19.77 -14.89
N GLY A 122 -5.98 -19.60 -13.58
CA GLY A 122 -6.99 -18.70 -13.03
C GLY A 122 -6.50 -17.64 -12.03
N PRO A 123 -7.27 -16.53 -11.89
CA PRO A 123 -7.02 -15.43 -10.95
C PRO A 123 -6.76 -15.90 -9.52
N GLY A 124 -5.65 -15.45 -8.92
CA GLY A 124 -5.44 -15.59 -7.48
C GLY A 124 -6.53 -14.84 -6.71
N PHE A 125 -7.06 -15.45 -5.64
CA PHE A 125 -7.86 -14.73 -4.66
C PHE A 125 -6.96 -13.71 -3.98
N LEU A 126 -7.12 -12.45 -4.32
CA LEU A 126 -6.33 -11.37 -3.74
C LEU A 126 -6.90 -10.98 -2.38
N SER A 127 -6.01 -10.75 -1.43
CA SER A 127 -6.32 -10.14 -0.15
C SER A 127 -6.60 -8.67 -0.37
N ALA A 128 -7.83 -8.27 -0.06
CA ALA A 128 -8.25 -6.89 -0.09
C ALA A 128 -7.41 -6.03 0.87
N ASP A 129 -7.05 -6.57 2.06
CA ASP A 129 -6.21 -5.89 3.05
C ASP A 129 -4.86 -5.47 2.47
N LYS A 130 -4.20 -6.38 1.75
CA LYS A 130 -2.91 -6.13 1.10
C LYS A 130 -3.02 -5.03 0.04
N ILE A 131 -4.06 -5.07 -0.80
CA ILE A 131 -4.31 -4.03 -1.81
C ILE A 131 -4.49 -2.69 -1.14
N LEU A 132 -5.24 -2.64 -0.04
CA LEU A 132 -5.52 -1.41 0.65
C LEU A 132 -4.28 -0.83 1.34
N THR A 133 -3.46 -1.65 2.02
CA THR A 133 -2.21 -1.16 2.61
C THR A 133 -1.32 -0.50 1.55
N LEU A 134 -1.26 -1.07 0.35
CA LEU A 134 -0.55 -0.44 -0.77
C LEU A 134 -1.28 0.79 -1.32
N TYR A 135 -2.58 0.95 -1.11
CA TYR A 135 -3.30 2.14 -1.55
C TYR A 135 -3.17 3.30 -0.54
N THR A 136 -3.20 3.02 0.76
CA THR A 136 -3.17 4.06 1.79
C THR A 136 -1.77 4.61 2.01
N ASP A 137 -0.75 3.74 1.98
CA ASP A 137 0.59 4.10 2.46
C ASP A 137 1.61 4.26 1.32
N TYR A 138 1.17 4.24 0.07
CA TYR A 138 2.09 4.10 -1.05
C TYR A 138 3.15 5.16 -1.18
N GLU A 139 2.78 6.42 -0.94
CA GLU A 139 3.71 7.54 -1.08
C GLU A 139 4.90 7.39 -0.14
N SER A 140 4.66 6.79 1.03
CA SER A 140 5.68 6.55 2.04
C SER A 140 6.63 5.43 1.67
N TYR A 141 6.21 4.47 0.83
CA TYR A 141 6.97 3.23 0.55
C TYR A 141 7.28 2.99 -0.93
N TYR A 142 7.10 3.99 -1.79
CA TYR A 142 7.22 3.78 -3.23
C TYR A 142 8.61 3.25 -3.62
N ASN A 143 9.69 3.80 -3.08
CA ASN A 143 11.04 3.34 -3.44
C ASN A 143 11.35 1.95 -2.86
N GLU A 144 10.95 1.70 -1.62
CA GLU A 144 11.11 0.43 -0.92
C GLU A 144 10.34 -0.67 -1.65
N SER A 145 9.13 -0.37 -2.11
CA SER A 145 8.30 -1.30 -2.87
C SER A 145 8.94 -1.66 -4.22
N LYS A 146 9.57 -0.70 -4.93
CA LYS A 146 10.34 -0.98 -6.16
C LYS A 146 11.46 -1.98 -5.86
N ASP A 147 12.21 -1.76 -4.79
CA ASP A 147 13.33 -2.63 -4.40
C ASP A 147 12.87 -4.04 -4.01
N ILE A 148 11.72 -4.16 -3.34
CA ILE A 148 11.11 -5.45 -2.96
C ILE A 148 10.55 -6.19 -4.18
N LEU A 149 9.93 -5.48 -5.11
CA LEU A 149 9.44 -6.03 -6.39
C LEU A 149 10.57 -6.39 -7.36
N GLY A 150 11.82 -6.09 -6.99
CA GLY A 150 12.99 -6.36 -7.82
C GLY A 150 13.09 -5.45 -9.03
N LEU A 151 12.46 -4.27 -8.99
CA LEU A 151 12.56 -3.28 -10.04
C LEU A 151 13.90 -2.54 -9.93
N ASP A 152 14.62 -2.49 -11.04
CA ASP A 152 15.76 -1.60 -11.18
C ASP A 152 15.29 -0.14 -11.10
N ARG A 153 16.16 0.76 -10.63
CA ARG A 153 15.92 2.21 -10.50
C ARG A 153 15.50 2.86 -11.82
N ARG A 154 15.87 2.24 -12.95
CA ARG A 154 15.50 2.63 -14.32
C ARG A 154 14.02 2.44 -14.64
N TYR A 155 13.25 1.69 -13.85
CA TYR A 155 11.83 1.46 -14.10
C TYR A 155 10.97 2.18 -13.07
N ASP A 156 9.79 2.63 -13.47
CA ASP A 156 8.71 3.07 -12.60
C ASP A 156 7.45 2.27 -12.91
N TYR A 157 6.51 2.24 -11.98
CA TYR A 157 5.29 1.47 -12.16
C TYR A 157 4.08 2.14 -11.52
N GLU A 158 2.92 1.71 -12.00
CA GLU A 158 1.62 2.03 -11.45
C GLU A 158 0.75 0.78 -11.60
N ILE A 159 0.14 0.33 -10.53
CA ILE A 159 -0.86 -0.74 -10.54
C ILE A 159 -2.20 -0.17 -10.10
N ALA A 160 -3.24 -0.46 -10.87
CA ALA A 160 -4.60 -0.03 -10.62
C ALA A 160 -5.54 -1.23 -10.50
N PHE A 161 -6.34 -1.24 -9.45
CA PHE A 161 -7.37 -2.23 -9.14
C PHE A 161 -8.75 -1.59 -9.34
N GLN A 162 -9.57 -2.19 -10.19
CA GLN A 162 -10.97 -1.81 -10.36
C GLN A 162 -11.83 -2.59 -9.36
N LEU A 163 -12.09 -1.99 -8.21
CA LEU A 163 -12.69 -2.66 -7.04
C LEU A 163 -14.23 -2.59 -7.05
N GLY A 164 -14.80 -1.64 -7.77
CA GLY A 164 -16.25 -1.45 -7.93
C GLY A 164 -16.87 -0.60 -6.82
N GLU A 165 -18.06 -0.05 -7.07
CA GLU A 165 -18.72 0.99 -6.24
C GLU A 165 -19.05 0.54 -4.79
N ASN A 166 -19.03 -0.76 -4.52
CA ASN A 166 -19.32 -1.34 -3.21
C ASN A 166 -18.06 -1.88 -2.48
N PHE A 167 -16.85 -1.66 -3.01
CA PHE A 167 -15.65 -2.00 -2.25
C PHE A 167 -15.41 -0.95 -1.19
N THR A 168 -15.48 -1.33 0.08
CA THR A 168 -15.23 -0.42 1.18
C THR A 168 -13.76 -0.53 1.59
N SER A 169 -13.00 0.58 1.55
CA SER A 169 -11.65 0.67 2.12
C SER A 169 -11.69 0.20 3.57
N TYR A 170 -10.66 -0.41 4.09
CA TYR A 170 -10.62 -0.82 5.48
C TYR A 170 -10.22 0.32 6.38
N GLY A 171 -11.18 0.72 7.21
CA GLY A 171 -10.91 1.34 8.48
C GLY A 171 -10.27 0.38 9.49
N PHE A 172 -10.28 0.75 10.76
CA PHE A 172 -9.83 -0.13 11.86
C PHE A 172 -10.64 -1.43 12.01
N LEU A 173 -11.74 -1.58 11.25
CA LEU A 173 -12.69 -2.67 11.31
C LEU A 173 -12.61 -3.68 10.16
N GLY A 174 -11.83 -3.46 9.09
CA GLY A 174 -11.76 -4.45 8.01
C GLY A 174 -13.10 -4.71 7.26
N THR A 175 -13.22 -5.88 6.60
CA THR A 175 -14.50 -6.43 6.04
C THR A 175 -15.19 -7.35 7.05
N SER A 176 -14.80 -7.21 8.32
CA SER A 176 -15.03 -8.23 9.31
C SER A 176 -16.50 -8.46 9.61
N ILE A 177 -16.83 -9.68 10.04
CA ILE A 177 -18.08 -9.93 10.75
C ILE A 177 -17.92 -9.34 12.16
N ILE A 178 -18.67 -8.28 12.46
CA ILE A 178 -18.51 -7.49 13.68
C ILE A 178 -19.55 -7.90 14.72
N ALA A 179 -19.11 -8.11 15.97
CA ALA A 179 -19.97 -8.08 17.15
C ALA A 179 -19.72 -6.83 17.98
N TYR A 180 -20.78 -6.29 18.57
CA TYR A 180 -20.78 -5.10 19.41
C TYR A 180 -21.47 -5.38 20.74
N THR A 181 -20.88 -4.89 21.84
CA THR A 181 -21.45 -4.98 23.19
C THR A 181 -20.99 -3.79 24.05
N TYR A 182 -21.70 -3.57 25.15
CA TYR A 182 -21.37 -2.59 26.19
C TYR A 182 -21.70 -3.15 27.59
N ALA A 183 -21.32 -2.47 28.67
CA ALA A 183 -21.68 -2.91 30.03
C ALA A 183 -23.13 -2.58 30.40
N ASN A 184 -23.73 -3.34 31.32
CA ASN A 184 -25.08 -3.06 31.78
C ASN A 184 -25.18 -1.64 32.39
N GLY A 185 -26.10 -0.82 31.86
CA GLY A 185 -26.28 0.59 32.26
C GLY A 185 -25.63 1.62 31.33
N PHE A 186 -24.79 1.20 30.38
CA PHE A 186 -23.99 2.08 29.51
C PHE A 186 -24.44 2.05 28.03
N ALA A 187 -25.74 1.82 27.82
CA ALA A 187 -26.30 1.68 26.46
C ALA A 187 -26.23 2.97 25.64
N THR A 188 -26.11 4.12 26.30
CA THR A 188 -26.11 5.45 25.67
C THR A 188 -24.75 5.85 25.13
N ASP A 189 -23.65 5.22 25.59
CA ASP A 189 -22.31 5.59 25.12
C ASP A 189 -22.08 5.19 23.66
N GLY A 190 -22.88 4.25 23.15
CA GLY A 190 -22.98 3.94 21.72
C GLY A 190 -23.81 4.91 20.89
N ASP A 191 -24.45 5.93 21.47
CA ASP A 191 -25.32 6.87 20.75
C ASP A 191 -24.54 7.98 20.03
N ALA A 192 -25.18 8.56 19.01
CA ALA A 192 -24.60 9.66 18.24
C ALA A 192 -24.31 10.91 19.10
N SER A 193 -25.07 11.13 20.18
CA SER A 193 -24.84 12.24 21.12
C SER A 193 -23.51 12.14 21.87
N ASN A 194 -23.01 10.92 22.05
CA ASN A 194 -21.76 10.62 22.76
C ASN A 194 -20.64 10.24 21.77
N PHE A 195 -20.87 10.50 20.47
CA PHE A 195 -20.00 10.08 19.38
C PHE A 195 -19.66 8.57 19.47
N GLY A 196 -20.64 7.75 19.84
CA GLY A 196 -20.44 6.33 20.04
C GLY A 196 -20.08 5.58 18.75
N ILE A 197 -19.40 4.46 18.90
CA ILE A 197 -19.00 3.59 17.80
C ILE A 197 -20.21 2.88 17.20
N ARG A 198 -21.20 2.45 18.01
CA ARG A 198 -22.43 1.87 17.47
C ARG A 198 -23.13 2.80 16.48
N ALA A 199 -23.42 4.03 16.90
CA ALA A 199 -24.04 5.02 16.01
C ALA A 199 -23.20 5.24 14.76
N TYR A 200 -21.88 5.20 14.88
CA TYR A 200 -20.98 5.35 13.74
C TYR A 200 -21.08 4.20 12.72
N LEU A 201 -21.21 2.96 13.19
CA LEU A 201 -21.47 1.80 12.33
C LEU A 201 -22.81 1.94 11.61
N GLU A 202 -23.85 2.34 12.34
CA GLU A 202 -25.21 2.53 11.82
C GLU A 202 -25.27 3.65 10.76
N GLU A 203 -24.68 4.81 11.06
CA GLU A 203 -24.58 5.97 10.14
C GLU A 203 -23.91 5.63 8.81
N ASN A 204 -22.99 4.65 8.82
CA ASN A 204 -22.20 4.25 7.65
C ASN A 204 -22.66 2.92 7.04
N ASN A 205 -23.81 2.38 7.46
CA ASN A 205 -24.38 1.12 6.98
C ASN A 205 -23.41 -0.07 7.11
N VAL A 206 -22.57 -0.09 8.15
CA VAL A 206 -21.69 -1.22 8.44
C VAL A 206 -22.50 -2.27 9.19
N PRO A 207 -22.63 -3.51 8.67
CA PRO A 207 -23.39 -4.56 9.35
C PRO A 207 -22.65 -5.08 10.59
N PHE A 208 -23.36 -5.24 11.70
CA PHE A 208 -22.83 -5.81 12.94
C PHE A 208 -23.94 -6.52 13.74
N THR A 209 -23.54 -7.42 14.63
CA THR A 209 -24.45 -8.05 15.60
C THR A 209 -24.34 -7.33 16.94
N ASN A 210 -25.46 -6.79 17.43
CA ASN A 210 -25.54 -6.09 18.70
C ASN A 210 -25.97 -7.05 19.81
N TYR A 211 -25.08 -7.33 20.77
CA TYR A 211 -25.35 -8.14 21.95
C TYR A 211 -25.94 -7.33 23.12
N GLY A 212 -26.05 -6.01 22.98
CA GLY A 212 -26.50 -5.14 24.07
C GLY A 212 -25.54 -5.22 25.25
N SER A 213 -26.09 -5.55 26.42
CA SER A 213 -25.31 -5.79 27.65
C SER A 213 -24.95 -7.26 27.87
N ASP A 214 -25.31 -8.18 26.97
CA ASP A 214 -25.06 -9.62 27.09
C ASP A 214 -23.68 -10.00 26.52
N TRP A 215 -22.65 -9.42 27.11
CA TRP A 215 -21.26 -9.66 26.71
C TRP A 215 -20.82 -11.11 26.98
N GLN A 216 -21.45 -11.81 27.94
CA GLN A 216 -21.14 -13.21 28.24
C GLN A 216 -21.53 -14.12 27.07
N SER A 217 -22.70 -13.90 26.48
CA SER A 217 -23.12 -14.62 25.27
C SER A 217 -22.23 -14.27 24.09
N LEU A 218 -21.77 -13.02 23.96
CA LEU A 218 -20.80 -12.64 22.93
C LEU A 218 -19.52 -13.48 23.07
N ILE A 219 -18.88 -13.50 24.25
CA ILE A 219 -17.65 -14.26 24.47
C ILE A 219 -17.85 -15.75 24.20
N SER A 220 -19.02 -16.29 24.54
CA SER A 220 -19.35 -17.70 24.30
C SER A 220 -19.50 -18.06 22.82
N ASN A 221 -19.74 -17.07 21.95
CA ASN A 221 -19.89 -17.23 20.50
C ASN A 221 -18.82 -16.41 19.73
N ILE A 222 -17.69 -16.12 20.36
CA ILE A 222 -16.70 -15.17 19.83
C ILE A 222 -16.09 -15.64 18.49
N ASP A 223 -16.02 -16.95 18.28
CA ASP A 223 -15.48 -17.57 17.07
C ASP A 223 -16.34 -17.32 15.81
N ASP A 224 -17.58 -16.85 15.96
CA ASP A 224 -18.45 -16.47 14.83
C ASP A 224 -18.09 -15.09 14.23
N TYR A 225 -17.22 -14.34 14.91
CA TYR A 225 -16.88 -12.96 14.58
C TYR A 225 -15.39 -12.79 14.31
N GLU A 226 -15.08 -11.86 13.40
CA GLU A 226 -13.71 -11.47 13.08
C GLU A 226 -13.29 -10.23 13.88
N THR A 227 -14.24 -9.37 14.24
CA THR A 227 -14.02 -8.19 15.09
C THR A 227 -15.04 -8.13 16.21
N VAL A 228 -14.59 -7.76 17.40
CA VAL A 228 -15.42 -7.57 18.58
C VAL A 228 -15.14 -6.21 19.18
N ILE A 229 -16.20 -5.42 19.34
CA ILE A 229 -16.16 -4.07 19.91
C ILE A 229 -16.82 -4.10 21.28
N PHE A 230 -16.02 -3.78 22.30
CA PHE A 230 -16.48 -3.47 23.65
C PHE A 230 -16.43 -1.95 23.83
N GLU A 231 -17.59 -1.32 23.79
CA GLU A 231 -17.74 0.11 24.05
C GLU A 231 -18.16 0.34 25.49
N ASP A 232 -17.35 1.10 26.21
CA ASP A 232 -17.44 1.33 27.65
C ASP A 232 -17.73 0.06 28.47
N PRO A 233 -16.85 -0.97 28.38
CA PRO A 233 -17.13 -2.26 29.00
C PRO A 233 -17.28 -2.22 30.50
N HIS A 234 -16.69 -1.26 31.24
CA HIS A 234 -16.73 -1.20 32.71
C HIS A 234 -16.44 -2.54 33.44
N LEU A 235 -15.77 -3.46 32.75
CA LEU A 235 -15.40 -4.79 33.22
C LEU A 235 -13.89 -4.86 33.39
N ASP A 236 -13.43 -5.61 34.39
CA ASP A 236 -12.03 -5.99 34.55
C ASP A 236 -11.81 -7.48 34.26
N ASP A 237 -10.55 -7.93 34.37
CA ASP A 237 -10.18 -9.31 34.13
C ASP A 237 -10.81 -10.29 35.14
N ASN A 238 -11.14 -9.85 36.35
CA ASN A 238 -11.77 -10.66 37.40
C ASN A 238 -13.27 -10.87 37.17
N ASP A 239 -13.90 -10.01 36.35
CA ASP A 239 -15.29 -10.20 35.93
C ASP A 239 -15.43 -11.37 34.94
N LEU A 240 -14.33 -11.80 34.30
CA LEU A 240 -14.30 -12.93 33.39
C LEU A 240 -13.79 -14.19 34.09
N THR A 241 -14.45 -15.31 33.82
CA THR A 241 -13.91 -16.63 34.20
C THR A 241 -12.62 -16.93 33.44
N ALA A 242 -11.74 -17.76 34.01
CA ALA A 242 -10.50 -18.18 33.34
C ALA A 242 -10.76 -18.74 31.92
N GLN A 243 -11.85 -19.48 31.74
CA GLN A 243 -12.26 -20.01 30.44
C GLN A 243 -12.62 -18.90 29.44
N GLN A 244 -13.33 -17.86 29.87
CA GLN A 244 -13.67 -16.71 29.02
C GLN A 244 -12.43 -15.90 28.64
N GLN A 245 -11.52 -15.69 29.58
CA GLN A 245 -10.23 -15.04 29.29
C GLN A 245 -9.41 -15.85 28.29
N ASP A 246 -9.35 -17.18 28.45
CA ASP A 246 -8.65 -18.08 27.52
C ASP A 246 -9.30 -18.08 26.13
N ALA A 247 -10.62 -18.07 26.04
CA ALA A 247 -11.34 -17.97 24.78
C ALA A 247 -10.99 -16.67 24.05
N LEU A 248 -11.03 -15.53 24.77
CA LEU A 248 -10.70 -14.23 24.21
C LEU A 248 -9.22 -14.17 23.73
N ARG A 249 -8.27 -14.65 24.54
CA ARG A 249 -6.85 -14.74 24.15
C ARG A 249 -6.64 -15.63 22.94
N SER A 250 -7.28 -16.80 22.92
CA SER A 250 -7.13 -17.77 21.82
C SER A 250 -7.70 -17.23 20.50
N TRP A 251 -8.87 -16.58 20.58
CA TRP A 251 -9.53 -15.95 19.44
C TRP A 251 -8.68 -14.82 18.84
N VAL A 252 -8.19 -13.87 19.66
CA VAL A 252 -7.27 -12.83 19.18
C VAL A 252 -5.99 -13.46 18.62
N ASN A 253 -5.37 -14.40 19.33
CA ASN A 253 -4.14 -15.06 18.87
C ASN A 253 -4.32 -15.76 17.50
N SER A 254 -5.55 -16.17 17.16
CA SER A 254 -5.89 -16.85 15.91
C SER A 254 -6.24 -15.90 14.76
N GLY A 255 -6.39 -14.60 15.00
CA GLY A 255 -6.72 -13.62 13.96
C GLY A 255 -7.76 -12.57 14.34
N GLY A 256 -8.44 -12.72 15.48
CA GLY A 256 -9.49 -11.80 15.91
C GLY A 256 -9.01 -10.37 16.16
N ILE A 257 -9.89 -9.40 15.94
CA ILE A 257 -9.67 -7.98 16.25
C ILE A 257 -10.50 -7.59 17.47
N TYR A 258 -9.85 -7.48 18.61
CA TYR A 258 -10.47 -6.95 19.83
C TYR A 258 -10.36 -5.42 19.83
N PHE A 259 -11.45 -4.72 20.06
CA PHE A 259 -11.50 -3.27 20.16
C PHE A 259 -12.16 -2.86 21.47
N GLN A 260 -11.44 -2.12 22.30
CA GLN A 260 -11.98 -1.54 23.52
C GLN A 260 -12.01 -0.02 23.41
N LYS A 261 -13.15 0.57 23.78
CA LYS A 261 -13.32 2.02 23.92
C LYS A 261 -13.66 2.40 25.36
N GLU A 262 -13.08 3.52 25.80
CA GLU A 262 -13.42 4.22 27.05
C GLU A 262 -13.05 3.44 28.32
N HIS A 263 -13.97 3.08 29.22
CA HIS A 263 -13.61 2.43 30.48
C HIS A 263 -13.49 0.90 30.36
N GLY A 264 -13.31 0.22 31.49
CA GLY A 264 -12.94 -1.20 31.60
C GLY A 264 -11.43 -1.48 31.52
N ARG A 265 -11.05 -2.62 32.09
CA ARG A 265 -9.68 -3.15 32.14
C ARG A 265 -9.55 -4.51 31.47
N MET A 266 -10.56 -4.93 30.71
CA MET A 266 -10.49 -6.18 29.95
C MET A 266 -9.28 -6.27 29.01
N ILE A 267 -8.78 -5.15 28.48
CA ILE A 267 -7.55 -5.13 27.70
C ILE A 267 -6.31 -5.66 28.46
N GLU A 268 -6.33 -5.66 29.80
CA GLU A 268 -5.23 -6.18 30.62
C GLU A 268 -5.04 -7.70 30.49
N ILE A 269 -6.07 -8.42 30.02
CA ILE A 269 -6.02 -9.86 29.65
C ILE A 269 -4.90 -10.14 28.62
N PHE A 270 -4.50 -9.14 27.85
CA PHE A 270 -3.45 -9.22 26.82
C PHE A 270 -2.09 -8.72 27.31
N ASN A 271 -1.85 -8.71 28.63
CA ASN A 271 -0.62 -8.21 29.27
C ASN A 271 -0.36 -6.71 29.03
N ILE A 272 -1.43 -5.94 28.92
CA ILE A 272 -1.39 -4.48 28.90
C ILE A 272 -1.70 -3.99 30.32
N SER A 273 -1.14 -2.85 30.74
CA SER A 273 -1.51 -2.25 32.03
C SER A 273 -2.19 -0.90 31.80
N THR A 274 -3.31 -0.69 32.47
CA THR A 274 -4.12 0.53 32.36
C THR A 274 -4.03 1.37 33.63
N ASN A 275 -4.00 2.69 33.46
CA ASN A 275 -4.04 3.66 34.55
C ASN A 275 -5.19 4.62 34.28
N ASP A 276 -6.04 4.86 35.27
CA ASP A 276 -7.16 5.80 35.10
C ASP A 276 -6.61 7.19 34.83
N ALA A 277 -7.10 7.83 33.77
CA ALA A 277 -6.59 9.10 33.27
C ALA A 277 -7.63 10.22 33.34
N GLY A 278 -8.93 9.89 33.47
CA GLY A 278 -10.01 10.86 33.33
C GLY A 278 -9.86 11.67 32.04
N THR A 279 -9.91 13.00 32.16
CA THR A 279 -9.62 13.89 31.03
C THR A 279 -8.12 13.92 30.73
N SER A 280 -7.74 13.61 29.50
CA SER A 280 -6.35 13.54 29.05
C SER A 280 -6.11 14.25 27.73
N THR A 281 -4.85 14.56 27.46
CA THR A 281 -4.40 15.18 26.20
C THR A 281 -3.22 14.39 25.68
N GLY A 282 -3.27 13.98 24.42
CA GLY A 282 -2.16 13.29 23.77
C GLY A 282 -1.79 13.92 22.44
N THR A 283 -0.55 13.69 22.01
CA THR A 283 -0.01 14.17 20.75
C THR A 283 0.14 13.02 19.77
N VAL A 284 -0.26 13.22 18.51
CA VAL A 284 -0.08 12.23 17.44
C VAL A 284 1.42 12.05 17.17
N VAL A 285 1.93 10.85 17.46
CA VAL A 285 3.35 10.49 17.25
C VAL A 285 3.54 9.57 16.04
N LYS A 286 2.47 8.91 15.60
CA LYS A 286 2.47 8.05 14.42
C LYS A 286 1.13 8.15 13.71
N THR A 287 1.16 8.46 12.41
CA THR A 287 -0.01 8.32 11.53
C THR A 287 -0.11 6.87 11.09
N ASP A 288 -1.34 6.38 11.00
CA ASP A 288 -1.63 4.99 10.73
C ASP A 288 -2.95 4.92 9.93
N PRO A 289 -3.14 3.98 8.98
CA PRO A 289 -4.40 3.84 8.25
C PRO A 289 -5.66 3.80 9.13
N TYR A 290 -5.53 3.36 10.38
CA TYR A 290 -6.61 3.34 11.36
C TYR A 290 -7.02 4.73 11.88
N LEU A 291 -6.13 5.71 11.79
CA LEU A 291 -6.38 7.10 12.14
C LEU A 291 -6.23 8.02 10.92
N THR A 292 -7.34 8.42 10.31
CA THR A 292 -7.37 9.41 9.22
C THR A 292 -7.57 10.83 9.74
N ASN A 293 -7.28 11.81 8.88
CA ASN A 293 -7.41 13.25 9.20
C ASN A 293 -6.50 13.74 10.33
N LEU A 294 -5.52 12.94 10.74
CA LEU A 294 -4.50 13.30 11.71
C LEU A 294 -3.15 13.57 11.05
N GLN A 295 -2.42 14.55 11.57
CA GLN A 295 -1.03 14.80 11.24
C GLN A 295 -0.16 14.62 12.49
N ILE A 296 1.10 14.23 12.28
CA ILE A 296 2.08 14.17 13.37
C ILE A 296 2.17 15.55 14.04
N ASN A 297 2.19 15.57 15.37
CA ASN A 297 2.17 16.74 16.25
C ASN A 297 0.80 17.43 16.43
N GLU A 298 -0.29 16.92 15.85
CA GLU A 298 -1.63 17.35 16.25
C GLU A 298 -1.95 16.82 17.66
N THR A 299 -2.79 17.57 18.38
CA THR A 299 -3.17 17.27 19.76
C THR A 299 -4.60 16.74 19.78
N MET A 300 -4.82 15.66 20.50
CA MET A 300 -6.14 15.09 20.76
C MET A 300 -6.43 15.21 22.24
N ARG A 301 -7.60 15.73 22.57
CA ARG A 301 -8.11 15.72 23.94
C ARG A 301 -9.15 14.64 24.06
N PHE A 302 -9.19 14.02 25.23
CA PHE A 302 -10.10 12.94 25.57
C PHE A 302 -10.81 13.33 26.87
N SER A 303 -12.13 13.18 26.89
CA SER A 303 -12.92 13.58 28.07
C SER A 303 -12.79 12.56 29.20
N LYS A 304 -12.67 11.27 28.86
CA LYS A 304 -12.54 10.13 29.79
C LYS A 304 -11.71 8.99 29.20
N GLY A 305 -11.36 8.04 30.07
CA GLY A 305 -10.73 6.77 29.70
C GLY A 305 -9.48 6.46 30.53
N TYR A 306 -8.81 5.38 30.14
CA TYR A 306 -7.53 4.94 30.65
C TYR A 306 -6.35 5.40 29.78
N ARG A 307 -5.20 5.56 30.43
CA ARG A 307 -3.88 5.57 29.80
C ARG A 307 -3.31 4.16 29.82
N ILE A 308 -2.68 3.77 28.73
CA ILE A 308 -1.96 2.51 28.65
C ILE A 308 -0.49 2.74 28.97
N SER A 309 -0.01 2.04 30.01
CA SER A 309 1.41 1.92 30.29
C SER A 309 2.09 1.22 29.12
N LYS A 310 3.20 1.79 28.65
CA LYS A 310 3.99 1.17 27.59
C LYS A 310 4.55 -0.17 28.11
N ALA A 311 3.87 -1.26 27.75
CA ALA A 311 4.37 -2.59 28.05
C ALA A 311 5.62 -2.87 27.22
N ASP A 312 6.64 -3.46 27.84
CA ASP A 312 7.77 -4.08 27.14
C ASP A 312 7.22 -5.25 26.31
N GLY A 313 6.84 -5.03 25.05
CA GLY A 313 6.25 -6.13 24.27
C GLY A 313 5.63 -5.86 22.89
N GLY A 314 5.67 -4.64 22.34
CA GLY A 314 5.18 -4.39 20.98
C GLY A 314 3.86 -3.63 20.86
N LEU A 315 3.44 -2.91 21.92
CA LEU A 315 2.39 -1.90 21.82
C LEU A 315 2.84 -0.77 20.87
N VAL A 316 2.04 -0.51 19.84
CA VAL A 316 2.22 0.60 18.91
C VAL A 316 1.42 1.80 19.40
N THR A 317 2.14 2.85 19.81
CA THR A 317 1.56 4.12 20.21
C THR A 317 1.28 4.99 18.99
N LEU A 318 0.02 5.39 18.82
CA LEU A 318 -0.40 6.35 17.79
C LEU A 318 -0.51 7.76 18.36
N VAL A 319 -1.10 7.87 19.54
CA VAL A 319 -1.24 9.12 20.30
C VAL A 319 -0.60 8.92 21.66
N GLN A 320 0.36 9.79 21.99
CA GLN A 320 1.18 9.71 23.18
C GLN A 320 0.88 10.86 24.15
N HIS A 321 0.68 10.53 25.42
CA HIS A 321 0.60 11.50 26.52
C HIS A 321 1.98 12.09 26.83
N GLU A 322 2.04 13.29 27.40
CA GLU A 322 3.31 13.94 27.82
C GLU A 322 4.15 13.09 28.81
N SER A 323 3.49 12.24 29.59
CA SER A 323 4.13 11.31 30.53
C SER A 323 4.67 10.04 29.86
N GLY A 324 4.62 9.93 28.54
CA GLY A 324 5.09 8.80 27.75
C GLY A 324 4.11 7.63 27.62
N HIS A 325 2.94 7.71 28.27
CA HIS A 325 1.87 6.71 28.17
C HIS A 325 1.18 6.76 26.81
N THR A 326 0.56 5.65 26.41
CA THR A 326 -0.25 5.55 25.20
C THR A 326 -1.68 5.96 25.52
N GLU A 327 -2.20 6.96 24.79
CA GLU A 327 -3.62 7.33 24.83
C GLU A 327 -4.40 6.52 23.78
N ILE A 328 -3.93 6.50 22.53
CA ILE A 328 -4.46 5.64 21.47
C ILE A 328 -3.35 4.74 20.94
N GLY A 329 -3.63 3.45 20.82
CA GLY A 329 -2.68 2.50 20.28
C GLY A 329 -3.28 1.12 20.02
N TYR A 330 -2.41 0.24 19.54
CA TYR A 330 -2.76 -1.16 19.30
C TYR A 330 -1.62 -2.09 19.64
N LEU A 331 -1.94 -3.33 19.99
CA LEU A 331 -1.00 -4.42 20.24
C LEU A 331 -1.26 -5.54 19.23
N ASP A 332 -0.22 -5.95 18.50
CA ASP A 332 -0.27 -7.18 17.74
C ASP A 332 -0.17 -8.37 18.70
N TYR A 333 -1.19 -9.24 18.72
CA TYR A 333 -1.26 -10.39 19.63
C TYR A 333 -1.46 -11.67 18.82
N GLY A 334 -0.37 -12.42 18.65
CA GLY A 334 -0.34 -13.59 17.77
C GLY A 334 -0.65 -13.22 16.32
N SER A 335 -1.71 -13.80 15.78
CA SER A 335 -2.21 -13.47 14.44
C SER A 335 -3.31 -12.39 14.44
N GLY A 336 -3.77 -11.89 15.58
CA GLY A 336 -4.80 -10.85 15.65
C GLY A 336 -4.27 -9.55 16.22
N ARG A 337 -5.19 -8.70 16.68
CA ARG A 337 -4.87 -7.37 17.19
C ARG A 337 -5.83 -6.90 18.27
N VAL A 338 -5.29 -6.12 19.18
CA VAL A 338 -5.99 -5.50 20.31
C VAL A 338 -5.88 -3.99 20.16
N TYR A 339 -7.00 -3.30 20.00
CA TYR A 339 -7.07 -1.85 19.89
C TYR A 339 -7.64 -1.23 21.16
N TYR A 340 -7.13 -0.05 21.47
CA TYR A 340 -7.69 0.80 22.51
C TYR A 340 -7.84 2.24 22.03
N ILE A 341 -9.01 2.81 22.31
CA ILE A 341 -9.27 4.23 22.19
C ILE A 341 -9.92 4.77 23.47
N PRO A 342 -9.56 5.98 23.92
CA PRO A 342 -10.30 6.66 24.98
C PRO A 342 -11.67 7.13 24.49
N ASP A 343 -12.35 7.93 25.31
CA ASP A 343 -13.62 8.55 24.96
C ASP A 343 -13.54 9.37 23.65
N THR A 344 -14.60 9.26 22.86
CA THR A 344 -14.79 9.91 21.56
C THR A 344 -15.40 11.31 21.64
N GLU A 345 -15.91 11.73 22.80
CA GLU A 345 -16.47 13.06 23.04
C GLU A 345 -15.43 14.20 23.10
N GLY A 346 -14.13 13.88 23.06
CA GLY A 346 -13.06 14.88 23.09
C GLY A 346 -12.82 15.58 21.74
N ASN A 347 -11.94 16.58 21.67
CA ASN A 347 -11.68 17.34 20.44
C ASN A 347 -10.26 17.09 19.86
N ILE A 348 -10.04 17.49 18.60
CA ILE A 348 -8.75 17.45 17.91
C ILE A 348 -8.33 18.89 17.62
N GLU A 349 -7.11 19.24 18.01
CA GLU A 349 -6.50 20.56 17.83
C GLU A 349 -5.26 20.48 16.93
N PHE A 350 -5.06 21.50 16.09
CA PHE A 350 -3.80 21.70 15.39
C PHE A 350 -2.65 21.92 16.38
N ALA A 351 -1.40 21.76 15.93
CA ALA A 351 -0.21 22.04 16.75
C ALA A 351 -0.14 23.47 17.32
N ASN A 352 -0.91 24.41 16.77
CA ASN A 352 -1.03 25.78 17.27
C ASN A 352 -2.15 25.97 18.31
N GLY A 353 -2.82 24.89 18.74
CA GLY A 353 -3.90 24.89 19.73
C GLY A 353 -5.27 25.31 19.20
N THR A 354 -5.43 25.50 17.89
CA THR A 354 -6.74 25.80 17.29
C THR A 354 -7.51 24.50 17.08
N GLU A 355 -8.79 24.46 17.51
CA GLU A 355 -9.65 23.31 17.27
C GLU A 355 -9.83 23.05 15.76
N LYS A 356 -9.57 21.80 15.37
CA LYS A 356 -9.74 21.27 14.02
C LYS A 356 -11.04 20.49 13.91
N PHE A 357 -11.33 19.64 14.89
CA PHE A 357 -12.56 18.84 14.99
C PHE A 357 -13.03 18.78 16.44
N ASN A 358 -14.35 18.69 16.63
CA ASN A 358 -14.99 18.68 17.96
C ASN A 358 -15.35 17.27 18.47
N ASN A 359 -14.87 16.22 17.81
CA ASN A 359 -15.02 14.83 18.25
C ASN A 359 -13.81 14.02 17.76
N THR A 360 -13.23 13.15 18.60
CA THR A 360 -12.08 12.32 18.24
C THR A 360 -12.48 11.12 17.38
N ARG A 361 -13.77 10.77 17.33
CA ARG A 361 -14.32 9.75 16.42
C ARG A 361 -13.97 10.03 14.95
N ILE A 362 -13.90 11.30 14.52
CA ILE A 362 -13.50 11.67 13.14
C ILE A 362 -12.08 11.20 12.78
N ALA A 363 -11.22 10.96 13.77
CA ALA A 363 -9.92 10.37 13.53
C ALA A 363 -10.04 8.90 13.11
N LEU A 364 -11.08 8.19 13.54
CA LEU A 364 -11.24 6.79 13.20
C LEU A 364 -11.62 6.65 11.73
N THR A 365 -10.83 5.90 10.98
CA THR A 365 -11.19 5.56 9.62
C THR A 365 -12.31 4.53 9.68
N LEU A 366 -13.51 4.86 9.18
CA LEU A 366 -14.48 3.84 8.78
C LEU A 366 -14.24 3.36 7.38
N PRO A 367 -14.81 2.20 7.05
CA PRO A 367 -14.84 1.79 5.68
C PRO A 367 -15.53 2.82 4.79
N LYS A 368 -14.81 3.35 3.78
CA LYS A 368 -15.36 4.24 2.76
C LYS A 368 -15.39 3.53 1.40
N PRO A 369 -16.46 3.65 0.60
CA PRO A 369 -16.47 3.09 -0.73
C PRO A 369 -15.31 3.65 -1.57
N ILE A 370 -14.45 2.77 -2.09
CA ILE A 370 -13.41 3.05 -3.07
C ILE A 370 -13.72 2.25 -4.33
N SER A 371 -13.97 2.94 -5.44
CA SER A 371 -14.23 2.27 -6.72
C SER A 371 -12.96 1.77 -7.39
N ASN A 372 -11.83 2.43 -7.10
CA ASN A 372 -10.50 2.08 -7.60
C ASN A 372 -9.44 2.28 -6.52
N ALA A 373 -8.44 1.39 -6.51
CA ALA A 373 -7.20 1.60 -5.76
C ALA A 373 -6.05 1.69 -6.75
N THR A 374 -5.24 2.74 -6.69
CA THR A 374 -4.06 2.90 -7.56
C THR A 374 -2.81 3.06 -6.69
N PHE A 375 -1.74 2.37 -7.07
CA PHE A 375 -0.49 2.32 -6.34
C PHE A 375 0.68 2.56 -7.30
N GLY A 376 1.58 3.49 -6.95
CA GLY A 376 2.67 3.95 -7.81
C GLY A 376 2.26 5.13 -8.69
N TYR A 377 3.19 5.66 -9.47
CA TYR A 377 2.94 6.84 -10.30
C TYR A 377 3.66 6.77 -11.65
N PRO A 378 3.06 7.36 -12.71
CA PRO A 378 3.74 7.54 -13.97
C PRO A 378 4.91 8.54 -13.80
N PRO A 379 6.08 8.28 -14.38
CA PRO A 379 7.16 9.27 -14.41
C PRO A 379 6.77 10.47 -15.29
N GLN A 380 7.26 11.66 -14.96
CA GLN A 380 6.99 12.88 -15.74
C GLN A 380 7.56 12.82 -17.17
N ASN A 381 8.62 12.04 -17.39
CA ASN A 381 9.31 11.89 -18.67
C ASN A 381 9.46 10.40 -19.02
N ALA A 382 8.46 9.81 -19.69
CA ALA A 382 8.59 8.48 -20.29
C ALA A 382 7.97 8.44 -21.70
N SER A 383 8.69 7.83 -22.64
CA SER A 383 8.20 7.55 -24.00
C SER A 383 7.55 6.19 -24.13
N ASN A 384 7.94 5.22 -23.29
CA ASN A 384 7.54 3.82 -23.41
C ASN A 384 6.79 3.35 -22.16
N VAL A 385 5.58 2.84 -22.37
CA VAL A 385 4.76 2.18 -21.35
C VAL A 385 4.41 0.78 -21.80
N VAL A 386 4.63 -0.20 -20.93
CA VAL A 386 4.06 -1.53 -21.07
C VAL A 386 2.87 -1.63 -20.14
N VAL A 387 1.73 -2.04 -20.70
CA VAL A 387 0.51 -2.30 -19.95
C VAL A 387 0.26 -3.80 -19.90
N VAL A 388 0.13 -4.35 -18.69
CA VAL A 388 -0.27 -5.74 -18.44
C VAL A 388 -1.60 -5.72 -17.69
N GLN A 389 -2.59 -6.46 -18.19
CA GLN A 389 -3.90 -6.56 -17.57
C GLN A 389 -4.20 -8.00 -17.18
N ARG A 390 -4.77 -8.19 -16.00
CA ARG A 390 -5.23 -9.48 -15.48
C ARG A 390 -6.58 -9.31 -14.82
N ARG A 391 -7.38 -10.37 -14.85
CA ARG A 391 -8.55 -10.51 -13.97
C ARG A 391 -8.09 -11.16 -12.67
N ALA A 392 -8.74 -10.82 -11.58
CA ALA A 392 -8.55 -11.38 -10.23
C ALA A 392 -9.90 -11.66 -9.59
N TYR A 393 -9.93 -12.50 -8.56
CA TYR A 393 -11.02 -12.47 -7.58
C TYR A 393 -10.49 -11.84 -6.31
N LEU A 394 -11.30 -11.01 -5.66
CA LEU A 394 -11.08 -10.62 -4.28
C LEU A 394 -11.48 -11.77 -3.34
N ASP A 395 -11.00 -11.70 -2.11
CA ASP A 395 -11.31 -12.65 -1.03
C ASP A 395 -12.80 -12.74 -0.64
N ASP A 396 -13.62 -11.79 -1.09
CA ASP A 396 -15.08 -11.78 -1.03
C ASP A 396 -15.77 -12.34 -2.30
N ASN A 397 -15.01 -12.98 -3.21
CA ASN A 397 -15.43 -13.55 -4.49
C ASN A 397 -15.82 -12.56 -5.58
N ARG A 398 -15.57 -11.25 -5.44
CA ARG A 398 -15.80 -10.31 -6.55
C ARG A 398 -14.71 -10.41 -7.61
N GLU A 399 -15.11 -10.47 -8.87
CA GLU A 399 -14.18 -10.36 -9.99
C GLU A 399 -13.73 -8.90 -10.14
N ILE A 400 -12.42 -8.68 -10.25
CA ILE A 400 -11.81 -7.36 -10.45
C ILE A 400 -10.85 -7.38 -11.63
N ASN A 401 -10.65 -6.21 -12.25
CA ASN A 401 -9.57 -6.02 -13.23
C ASN A 401 -8.38 -5.34 -12.56
N VAL A 402 -7.20 -5.88 -12.82
CA VAL A 402 -5.91 -5.34 -12.36
C VAL A 402 -5.11 -4.91 -13.58
N THR A 403 -4.70 -3.65 -13.61
CA THR A 403 -3.87 -3.07 -14.67
C THR A 403 -2.54 -2.64 -14.08
N LEU A 404 -1.44 -3.22 -14.56
CA LEU A 404 -0.08 -2.79 -14.25
C LEU A 404 0.48 -2.03 -15.45
N ARG A 405 1.01 -0.85 -15.20
CA ARG A 405 1.80 -0.06 -16.13
C ARG A 405 3.23 -0.02 -15.64
N VAL A 406 4.18 -0.30 -16.51
CA VAL A 406 5.61 -0.16 -16.22
C VAL A 406 6.21 0.75 -17.28
N TRP A 407 6.93 1.76 -16.80
CA TRP A 407 7.68 2.70 -17.60
C TRP A 407 9.17 2.49 -17.39
N GLN A 408 9.95 2.76 -18.42
CA GLN A 408 11.39 2.94 -18.28
C GLN A 408 11.70 4.43 -18.28
N ARG A 409 12.47 4.89 -17.29
CA ARG A 409 12.97 6.27 -17.22
C ARG A 409 13.91 6.54 -18.39
N CYS A 410 13.82 7.73 -18.96
CA CYS A 410 14.81 8.20 -19.91
C CYS A 410 16.06 8.68 -19.17
N GLU A 411 17.21 8.07 -19.45
CA GLU A 411 18.51 8.60 -19.02
C GLU A 411 19.08 9.48 -20.15
N GLY A 412 18.73 10.77 -20.17
CA GLY A 412 19.30 11.76 -21.12
C GLY A 412 18.31 12.32 -22.15
N VAL A 413 18.83 12.67 -23.34
CA VAL A 413 18.11 13.45 -24.38
C VAL A 413 17.25 12.57 -25.29
N THR A 414 17.48 11.25 -25.29
CA THR A 414 16.74 10.31 -26.14
C THR A 414 15.87 9.37 -25.32
N CYS A 415 14.57 9.52 -25.57
CA CYS A 415 13.49 8.58 -25.32
C CYS A 415 12.90 8.19 -26.69
#